data_AF-A0A2E2AUP6-F1
#
_entry.id   AF-A0A2E2AUP6-F1
#
_cell.length_a   1.000
_cell.length_b   1.000
_cell.length_c   1.000
_cell.angle_alpha   90.00
_cell.angle_beta   90.00
_cell.angle_gamma   90.00
#
_symmetry.space_group_name_H-M   'P 1'
#
loop_
_entity.id
_entity.type
_entity.pdbx_description
1 polymer ?
#
loop_
_entity_poly.entity_id
_entity_poly.type
_entity_poly.pdbx_seq_one_letter_code
_entity_poly.pdbx_strand_id
1 'polypeptide(L)'
;MKYSHKKQFGFTLLEVLMVVSMLAIVGGAIITNYGGLTNKAAMGTSVHTMQAVKNAFNVFASTEGALPSNLDSLIAATPTSPTAEAPDNHATNVSGEVFCDIISSSLTSKLEIVDVDPEVLVEAGIAEIRYVDLKGNAEDDGPHTLDIFGPDGTTNATVGSIDEIEIPGDAFEMPEAAGNNGRGYHVSLAAGTAVPMARWIAGLNGVNNIAVGGEATSQLIAFGLGDLSTLVGDGTFTNLADAPFHGAAGKGRYNRYIVLIDVAADPARFVSVVCPKGDETDADFSGFQGGGGHAH
;
A
#
# COMPACT_ATOMS: atom_id res chain seq x y z
N MET A 1 32.08 -25.93 -61.75
CA MET A 1 31.24 -25.97 -60.53
C MET A 1 29.78 -25.88 -60.94
N LYS A 2 28.96 -26.90 -60.63
CA LYS A 2 27.51 -26.88 -60.88
C LYS A 2 26.83 -26.14 -59.73
N TYR A 3 26.18 -25.02 -60.01
CA TYR A 3 25.29 -24.35 -59.05
C TYR A 3 23.96 -25.12 -58.99
N SER A 4 23.70 -25.76 -57.85
CA SER A 4 22.42 -26.40 -57.56
C SER A 4 21.44 -25.32 -57.10
N HIS A 5 20.48 -24.94 -57.95
CA HIS A 5 19.37 -24.09 -57.54
C HIS A 5 18.45 -24.88 -56.61
N LYS A 6 18.47 -24.57 -55.30
CA LYS A 6 17.42 -25.01 -54.38
C LYS A 6 16.10 -24.38 -54.85
N LYS A 7 15.13 -25.19 -55.26
CA LYS A 7 13.77 -24.74 -55.56
C LYS A 7 13.16 -24.19 -54.27
N GLN A 8 13.03 -22.87 -54.17
CA GLN A 8 12.18 -22.25 -53.14
C GLN A 8 10.74 -22.41 -53.63
N PHE A 9 9.97 -23.26 -52.96
CA PHE A 9 8.52 -23.31 -53.15
C PHE A 9 7.96 -22.00 -52.59
N GLY A 10 7.57 -21.07 -53.47
CA GLY A 10 6.90 -19.85 -53.05
C GLY A 10 5.57 -20.19 -52.40
N PHE A 11 5.30 -19.62 -51.22
CA PHE A 11 4.02 -19.74 -50.54
C PHE A 11 2.89 -19.28 -51.46
N THR A 12 1.82 -20.08 -51.54
CA THR A 12 0.66 -19.70 -52.35
C THR A 12 -0.15 -18.62 -51.63
N LEU A 13 -0.78 -17.73 -52.41
CA LEU A 13 -1.62 -16.66 -51.85
C LEU A 13 -2.78 -17.23 -51.03
N LEU A 14 -3.27 -18.42 -51.40
CA LEU A 14 -4.33 -19.12 -50.69
C LEU A 14 -3.87 -19.62 -49.31
N GLU A 15 -2.65 -20.14 -49.17
CA GLU A 15 -2.09 -20.55 -47.88
C GLU A 15 -1.95 -19.36 -46.93
N VAL A 16 -1.44 -18.22 -47.43
CA VAL A 16 -1.31 -17.01 -46.60
C VAL A 16 -2.68 -16.50 -46.15
N LEU A 17 -3.67 -16.49 -47.04
CA LEU A 17 -5.03 -16.02 -46.72
C LEU A 17 -5.71 -16.95 -45.69
N MET A 18 -5.53 -18.26 -45.81
CA MET A 18 -6.03 -19.24 -44.84
C MET A 18 -5.37 -19.08 -43.46
N VAL A 19 -4.06 -18.84 -43.40
CA VAL A 19 -3.36 -18.65 -42.13
C VAL A 19 -3.81 -17.35 -41.45
N VAL A 20 -3.92 -16.25 -42.20
CA VAL A 20 -4.39 -14.97 -41.65
C VAL A 20 -5.83 -15.07 -41.16
N SER A 21 -6.71 -15.78 -41.88
CA SER A 21 -8.09 -15.98 -41.43
C SER A 21 -8.18 -16.83 -40.15
N MET A 22 -7.37 -17.89 -40.05
CA MET A 22 -7.27 -18.68 -38.81
C MET A 22 -6.70 -17.87 -37.65
N LEU A 23 -5.65 -17.07 -37.88
CA LEU A 23 -5.08 -16.19 -36.87
C LEU A 23 -6.05 -15.09 -36.43
N ALA A 24 -6.88 -14.56 -37.33
CA ALA A 24 -7.90 -13.57 -36.99
C ALA A 24 -9.00 -14.17 -36.10
N ILE A 25 -9.47 -15.38 -36.41
CA ILE A 25 -10.50 -16.08 -35.62
C ILE A 25 -9.93 -16.45 -34.23
N VAL A 26 -8.74 -17.04 -34.19
CA VAL A 26 -8.11 -17.46 -32.92
C VAL A 26 -7.67 -16.24 -32.11
N GLY A 27 -7.14 -15.20 -32.74
CA GLY A 27 -6.72 -13.96 -32.09
C GLY A 27 -7.89 -13.26 -31.39
N GLY A 28 -9.06 -13.18 -32.04
CA GLY A 28 -10.26 -12.61 -31.42
C GLY A 28 -10.71 -13.36 -30.17
N ALA A 29 -10.67 -14.69 -30.18
CA ALA A 29 -11.08 -15.53 -29.05
C ALA A 29 -10.03 -15.59 -27.91
N ILE A 30 -8.75 -15.38 -28.22
CA ILE A 30 -7.69 -15.33 -27.21
C ILE A 30 -7.74 -14.01 -26.43
N ILE A 31 -7.94 -12.87 -27.10
CA ILE A 31 -7.90 -11.55 -26.42
C ILE A 31 -8.97 -11.42 -25.34
N THR A 32 -10.18 -11.94 -25.58
CA THR A 32 -11.28 -11.87 -24.59
C THR A 32 -11.05 -12.76 -23.36
N ASN A 33 -10.34 -13.87 -23.51
CA ASN A 33 -10.06 -14.81 -22.41
C ASN A 33 -8.86 -14.39 -21.55
N TYR A 34 -7.93 -13.58 -22.07
CA TYR A 34 -6.75 -13.14 -21.32
C TYR A 34 -6.97 -11.82 -20.56
N GLY A 35 -7.96 -11.00 -20.95
CA GLY A 35 -8.23 -9.66 -20.40
C GLY A 35 -8.67 -9.54 -18.94
N GLY A 36 -8.69 -10.63 -18.17
CA GLY A 36 -8.99 -10.62 -16.73
C GLY A 36 -8.19 -11.64 -15.90
N LEU A 37 -7.36 -12.47 -16.55
CA LEU A 37 -6.57 -13.49 -15.86
C LEU A 37 -5.46 -12.89 -15.01
N THR A 38 -4.89 -11.76 -15.43
CA THR A 38 -3.86 -11.03 -14.67
C THR A 38 -4.41 -10.48 -13.37
N ASN A 39 -5.57 -9.83 -13.40
CA ASN A 39 -6.25 -9.32 -12.21
C ASN A 39 -6.66 -10.46 -11.27
N LYS A 40 -7.21 -11.55 -11.83
CA LYS A 40 -7.58 -12.73 -11.05
C LYS A 40 -6.37 -13.41 -10.39
N ALA A 41 -5.24 -13.49 -11.10
CA ALA A 41 -3.99 -14.00 -10.55
C ALA A 41 -3.43 -13.09 -9.46
N ALA A 42 -3.50 -11.76 -9.64
CA ALA A 42 -3.12 -10.79 -8.63
C ALA A 42 -3.98 -10.92 -7.36
N MET A 43 -5.30 -11.10 -7.51
CA MET A 43 -6.21 -11.33 -6.38
C MET A 43 -5.93 -12.63 -5.65
N GLY A 44 -5.71 -13.74 -6.37
CA GLY A 44 -5.34 -15.01 -5.75
C GLY A 44 -4.01 -14.89 -4.98
N THR A 45 -3.04 -14.17 -5.54
CA THR A 45 -1.78 -13.86 -4.85
C THR A 45 -2.00 -12.97 -3.64
N SER A 46 -2.92 -12.00 -3.72
CA SER A 46 -3.29 -11.11 -2.62
C SER A 46 -3.79 -11.86 -1.41
N VAL A 47 -4.73 -12.80 -1.60
CA VAL A 47 -5.27 -13.62 -0.51
C VAL A 47 -4.15 -14.39 0.21
N HIS A 48 -3.26 -15.02 -0.54
CA HIS A 48 -2.10 -15.72 0.04
C HIS A 48 -1.14 -14.78 0.77
N THR A 49 -0.88 -13.61 0.19
CA THR A 49 0.02 -12.62 0.77
C THR A 49 -0.55 -12.03 2.06
N MET A 50 -1.85 -11.75 2.11
CA MET A 50 -2.53 -11.30 3.33
C MET A 50 -2.39 -12.33 4.46
N GLN A 51 -2.50 -13.63 4.17
CA GLN A 51 -2.26 -14.68 5.16
C GLN A 51 -0.80 -14.76 5.59
N ALA A 52 0.15 -14.55 4.66
CA ALA A 52 1.57 -14.50 4.98
C ALA A 52 1.89 -13.31 5.91
N VAL A 53 1.34 -12.12 5.64
CA VAL A 53 1.48 -10.93 6.49
C VAL A 53 0.85 -11.18 7.86
N LYS A 54 -0.37 -11.74 7.92
CA LYS A 54 -1.01 -12.11 9.20
C LYS A 54 -0.12 -13.02 10.04
N ASN A 55 0.47 -14.04 9.43
CA ASN A 55 1.37 -14.95 10.13
C ASN A 55 2.66 -14.24 10.56
N ALA A 56 3.24 -13.38 9.72
CA ALA A 56 4.43 -12.61 10.06
C ALA A 56 4.20 -11.68 11.28
N PHE A 57 3.05 -11.00 11.34
CA PHE A 57 2.66 -10.19 12.50
C PHE A 57 2.54 -11.04 13.77
N ASN A 58 1.89 -12.19 13.70
CA ASN A 58 1.73 -13.09 14.85
C ASN A 58 3.07 -13.67 15.33
N VAL A 59 3.95 -14.05 14.40
CA VAL A 59 5.30 -14.56 14.75
C VAL A 59 6.15 -13.44 15.36
N PHE A 60 6.09 -12.23 14.82
CA PHE A 60 6.81 -11.07 15.38
C PHE A 60 6.34 -10.80 16.81
N ALA A 61 5.03 -10.64 17.01
CA ALA A 61 4.44 -10.39 18.32
C ALA A 61 4.80 -11.48 19.35
N SER A 62 4.82 -12.75 18.91
CA SER A 62 5.21 -13.86 19.78
C SER A 62 6.72 -13.93 20.09
N THR A 63 7.57 -13.39 19.23
CA THR A 63 9.03 -13.50 19.35
C THR A 63 9.63 -12.29 20.05
N GLU A 64 9.18 -11.08 19.69
CA GLU A 64 9.65 -9.81 20.23
C GLU A 64 8.84 -9.36 21.46
N GLY A 65 7.67 -9.96 21.69
CA GLY A 65 6.78 -9.57 22.80
C GLY A 65 6.08 -8.21 22.60
N ALA A 66 6.15 -7.67 21.38
CA ALA A 66 5.64 -6.37 20.97
C ALA A 66 5.13 -6.42 19.53
N LEU A 67 4.19 -5.54 19.17
CA LEU A 67 3.76 -5.34 17.78
C LEU A 67 4.83 -4.56 16.98
N PRO A 68 4.88 -4.72 15.64
CA PRO A 68 5.79 -3.94 14.81
C PRO A 68 5.53 -2.44 14.89
N SER A 69 6.61 -1.66 14.96
CA SER A 69 6.59 -0.20 14.95
C SER A 69 6.90 0.35 13.56
N ASN A 70 6.91 1.69 13.43
CA ASN A 70 7.26 2.45 12.23
C ASN A 70 6.38 2.09 11.02
N LEU A 71 5.07 1.93 11.28
CA LEU A 71 4.06 1.62 10.28
C LEU A 71 3.55 2.91 9.60
N ASP A 72 2.99 2.78 8.40
CA ASP A 72 2.53 3.93 7.61
C ASP A 72 1.11 4.36 8.02
N SER A 73 0.91 5.62 8.37
CA SER A 73 -0.38 6.16 8.84
C SER A 73 -1.46 6.26 7.76
N LEU A 74 -1.09 6.15 6.47
CA LEU A 74 -1.94 6.44 5.30
C LEU A 74 -2.37 7.91 5.18
N ILE A 75 -1.81 8.79 6.00
CA ILE A 75 -2.17 10.20 6.14
C ILE A 75 -1.00 11.08 5.68
N ALA A 76 -1.35 12.18 5.02
CA ALA A 76 -0.46 13.30 4.81
C ALA A 76 -0.78 14.42 5.81
N ALA A 77 0.23 14.98 6.45
CA ALA A 77 0.07 16.01 7.47
C ALA A 77 1.32 16.90 7.58
N THR A 78 1.15 18.09 8.13
CA THR A 78 2.24 19.04 8.39
C THR A 78 2.95 18.66 9.69
N PRO A 79 4.26 18.39 9.69
CA PRO A 79 5.02 18.05 10.89
C PRO A 79 5.11 19.25 11.85
N THR A 80 5.00 18.99 13.14
CA THR A 80 5.26 19.97 14.20
C THR A 80 6.69 19.83 14.71
N SER A 81 7.46 20.92 14.63
CA SER A 81 8.89 20.95 15.04
C SER A 81 9.72 19.82 14.40
N PRO A 82 9.77 19.73 13.06
CA PRO A 82 10.55 18.71 12.39
C PRO A 82 12.04 18.83 12.75
N THR A 83 12.68 17.70 12.96
CA THR A 83 14.13 17.58 13.17
C THR A 83 14.70 16.51 12.25
N ALA A 84 15.93 16.69 11.79
CA ALA A 84 16.67 15.67 11.06
C ALA A 84 17.55 14.89 12.04
N GLU A 85 17.30 13.59 12.18
CA GLU A 85 18.17 12.67 12.91
C GLU A 85 18.55 11.54 11.96
N ALA A 86 19.77 11.57 11.44
CA ALA A 86 20.21 10.56 10.47
C ALA A 86 19.95 9.13 11.00
N PRO A 87 19.22 8.28 10.25
CA PRO A 87 18.98 8.40 8.82
C PRO A 87 17.63 9.01 8.40
N ASP A 88 16.82 9.60 9.27
CA ASP A 88 15.42 9.96 8.97
C ASP A 88 14.97 11.35 9.50
N ASN A 89 13.76 11.76 9.14
CA ASN A 89 13.09 12.93 9.67
C ASN A 89 12.15 12.56 10.81
N HIS A 90 12.20 13.33 11.89
CA HIS A 90 11.39 13.16 13.09
C HIS A 90 10.49 14.37 13.33
N ALA A 91 9.28 14.14 13.83
CA ALA A 91 8.41 15.17 14.37
C ALA A 91 7.76 14.72 15.69
N THR A 92 7.38 15.68 16.52
CA THR A 92 6.72 15.36 17.81
C THR A 92 5.20 15.31 17.73
N ASN A 93 4.61 15.89 16.67
CA ASN A 93 3.18 15.88 16.40
C ASN A 93 2.92 16.31 14.95
N VAL A 94 1.67 16.34 14.52
CA VAL A 94 1.24 16.72 13.17
C VAL A 94 0.00 17.63 13.19
N SER A 95 -0.29 18.29 12.07
CA SER A 95 -1.51 19.09 11.87
C SER A 95 -1.91 19.17 10.40
N GLY A 96 -3.16 19.50 10.10
CA GLY A 96 -3.62 19.66 8.71
C GLY A 96 -3.75 18.32 7.98
N GLU A 97 -4.17 17.31 8.73
CA GLU A 97 -4.31 15.93 8.33
C GLU A 97 -5.30 15.75 7.17
N VAL A 98 -4.84 15.06 6.13
CA VAL A 98 -5.63 14.60 4.99
C VAL A 98 -5.22 13.19 4.63
N PHE A 99 -6.09 12.41 3.99
CA PHE A 99 -5.65 11.14 3.43
C PHE A 99 -4.63 11.39 2.32
N CYS A 100 -3.63 10.52 2.24
CA CYS A 100 -2.64 10.63 1.18
C CYS A 100 -3.27 10.32 -0.19
N ASP A 101 -2.95 11.10 -1.21
CA ASP A 101 -3.64 11.08 -2.52
C ASP A 101 -3.39 9.79 -3.30
N ILE A 102 -2.28 9.11 -3.02
CA ILE A 102 -1.97 7.77 -3.58
C ILE A 102 -2.85 6.66 -3.01
N ILE A 103 -3.56 6.90 -1.91
CA ILE A 103 -4.48 5.91 -1.33
C ILE A 103 -5.68 5.76 -2.27
N SER A 104 -6.12 4.51 -2.48
CA SER A 104 -7.25 4.26 -3.37
C SER A 104 -8.55 4.83 -2.79
N SER A 105 -9.41 5.37 -3.65
CA SER A 105 -10.72 5.88 -3.22
C SER A 105 -11.62 4.82 -2.58
N SER A 106 -11.44 3.56 -2.99
CA SER A 106 -12.10 2.41 -2.37
C SER A 106 -11.70 2.26 -0.90
N LEU A 107 -10.39 2.37 -0.60
CA LEU A 107 -9.89 2.29 0.76
C LEU A 107 -10.27 3.53 1.58
N THR A 108 -10.10 4.75 1.05
CA THR A 108 -10.48 5.97 1.78
C THR A 108 -11.98 6.02 2.10
N SER A 109 -12.85 5.41 1.28
CA SER A 109 -14.28 5.30 1.59
C SER A 109 -14.62 4.41 2.80
N LYS A 110 -13.69 3.55 3.21
CA LYS A 110 -13.80 2.66 4.38
C LYS A 110 -13.05 3.20 5.61
N LEU A 111 -12.40 4.36 5.48
CA LEU A 111 -11.58 4.97 6.53
C LEU A 111 -12.13 6.35 6.93
N GLU A 112 -11.83 6.74 8.15
CA GLU A 112 -12.03 8.10 8.67
C GLU A 112 -10.80 8.52 9.47
N ILE A 113 -10.45 9.81 9.45
CA ILE A 113 -9.34 10.32 10.27
C ILE A 113 -9.91 10.70 11.63
N VAL A 114 -9.28 10.21 12.69
CA VAL A 114 -9.66 10.50 14.07
C VAL A 114 -8.43 10.70 14.94
N ASP A 115 -8.55 11.60 15.91
CA ASP A 115 -7.53 11.75 16.94
C ASP A 115 -7.61 10.59 17.93
N VAL A 116 -6.49 9.89 18.10
CA VAL A 116 -6.36 8.73 18.99
C VAL A 116 -5.27 9.03 20.01
N ASP A 117 -5.55 8.76 21.29
CA ASP A 117 -4.50 8.72 22.32
C ASP A 117 -3.68 7.44 22.11
N PRO A 118 -2.38 7.53 21.79
CA PRO A 118 -1.60 6.37 21.42
C PRO A 118 -1.11 5.55 22.62
N GLU A 119 -1.55 5.82 23.86
CA GLU A 119 -1.14 5.09 25.07
C GLU A 119 -1.16 3.57 24.88
N VAL A 120 -2.30 3.01 24.47
CA VAL A 120 -2.46 1.56 24.24
C VAL A 120 -1.61 1.01 23.09
N LEU A 121 -1.23 1.86 22.13
CA LEU A 121 -0.35 1.49 21.01
C LEU A 121 1.10 1.43 21.47
N VAL A 122 1.53 2.42 22.26
CA VAL A 122 2.87 2.46 22.87
C VAL A 122 3.06 1.26 23.81
N GLU A 123 2.05 0.92 24.60
CA GLU A 123 2.07 -0.28 25.46
C GLU A 123 2.11 -1.59 24.65
N ALA A 124 1.51 -1.61 23.46
CA ALA A 124 1.62 -2.72 22.53
C ALA A 124 2.98 -2.76 21.79
N GLY A 125 3.83 -1.75 21.96
CA GLY A 125 5.16 -1.64 21.34
C GLY A 125 5.23 -0.82 20.05
N ILE A 126 4.13 -0.23 19.62
CA ILE A 126 4.11 0.71 18.48
C ILE A 126 4.46 2.09 19.01
N ALA A 127 5.75 2.43 18.96
CA ALA A 127 6.26 3.69 19.48
C ALA A 127 6.30 4.79 18.41
N GLU A 128 6.30 4.43 17.14
CA GLU A 128 6.51 5.36 16.02
C GLU A 128 5.61 5.00 14.85
N ILE A 129 5.12 6.02 14.17
CA ILE A 129 4.29 5.90 12.96
C ILE A 129 4.74 6.93 11.92
N ARG A 130 4.58 6.59 10.64
CA ARG A 130 5.06 7.41 9.53
C ARG A 130 3.94 8.18 8.88
N TYR A 131 4.20 9.44 8.55
CA TYR A 131 3.30 10.32 7.82
C TYR A 131 3.96 10.79 6.54
N VAL A 132 3.15 11.18 5.56
CA VAL A 132 3.61 11.96 4.41
C VAL A 132 3.54 13.44 4.76
N ASP A 133 4.51 14.23 4.30
CA ASP A 133 4.47 15.68 4.39
C ASP A 133 3.30 16.24 3.56
N LEU A 134 2.48 17.09 4.16
CA LEU A 134 1.29 17.65 3.51
C LEU A 134 1.62 18.39 2.20
N LYS A 135 2.75 19.08 2.11
CA LYS A 135 3.15 19.78 0.88
C LYS A 135 3.61 18.80 -0.19
N GLY A 136 4.03 17.60 0.20
CA GLY A 136 4.31 16.50 -0.71
C GLY A 136 3.06 15.74 -1.18
N ASN A 137 1.89 16.04 -0.62
CA ASN A 137 0.61 15.44 -1.01
C ASN A 137 -0.14 16.32 -2.01
N ALA A 138 0.49 16.53 -3.17
CA ALA A 138 -0.02 17.40 -4.21
C ALA A 138 0.17 16.77 -5.60
N GLU A 139 -0.90 16.75 -6.40
CA GLU A 139 -0.94 16.15 -7.74
C GLU A 139 -0.41 17.11 -8.84
N ASP A 140 -0.19 18.39 -8.54
CA ASP A 140 0.20 19.39 -9.53
C ASP A 140 1.69 19.33 -9.91
N ASP A 141 1.95 19.63 -11.19
CA ASP A 141 3.29 19.69 -11.76
C ASP A 141 4.12 20.81 -11.12
N GLY A 142 5.29 20.46 -10.60
CA GLY A 142 6.26 21.44 -10.11
C GLY A 142 7.06 20.95 -8.90
N PRO A 143 8.09 21.71 -8.49
CA PRO A 143 8.81 21.43 -7.27
C PRO A 143 7.99 21.82 -6.04
N HIS A 144 7.74 20.86 -5.16
CA HIS A 144 7.12 21.03 -3.86
C HIS A 144 8.20 20.98 -2.79
N THR A 145 8.42 22.11 -2.10
CA THR A 145 9.34 22.16 -0.95
C THR A 145 8.61 21.69 0.29
N LEU A 146 9.07 20.57 0.85
CA LEU A 146 8.47 19.93 2.02
C LEU A 146 8.74 20.73 3.30
N ASP A 147 8.02 20.44 4.38
CA ASP A 147 8.34 20.93 5.73
C ASP A 147 9.37 20.06 6.46
N ILE A 148 9.76 18.93 5.86
CA ILE A 148 10.82 18.03 6.33
C ILE A 148 12.15 18.24 5.59
N PHE A 149 13.24 17.76 6.18
CA PHE A 149 14.58 17.87 5.62
C PHE A 149 14.82 16.83 4.53
N GLY A 150 15.66 17.18 3.56
CA GLY A 150 16.22 16.23 2.62
C GLY A 150 17.27 15.33 3.29
N PRO A 151 17.86 14.40 2.53
CA PRO A 151 18.88 13.48 3.05
C PRO A 151 20.16 14.17 3.53
N ASP A 152 20.35 15.45 3.24
CA ASP A 152 21.44 16.25 3.80
C ASP A 152 21.20 16.66 5.26
N GLY A 153 19.98 16.52 5.77
CA GLY A 153 19.55 16.88 7.12
C GLY A 153 19.62 18.38 7.42
N THR A 154 19.83 19.24 6.41
CA THR A 154 20.05 20.69 6.61
C THR A 154 19.14 21.56 5.79
N THR A 155 18.73 21.10 4.61
CA THR A 155 17.81 21.84 3.75
C THR A 155 16.49 21.08 3.60
N ASN A 156 15.39 21.81 3.44
CA ASN A 156 14.10 21.17 3.20
C ASN A 156 14.13 20.42 1.87
N ALA A 157 13.58 19.21 1.87
CA ALA A 157 13.50 18.40 0.68
C ALA A 157 12.63 19.07 -0.38
N THR A 158 12.93 18.82 -1.65
CA THR A 158 12.10 19.24 -2.77
C THR A 158 11.75 18.03 -3.61
N VAL A 159 10.46 17.79 -3.80
CA VAL A 159 9.91 16.67 -4.56
C VAL A 159 9.05 17.17 -5.73
N GLY A 160 8.68 16.28 -6.65
CA GLY A 160 7.70 16.54 -7.70
C GLY A 160 6.28 16.14 -7.29
N SER A 161 5.39 16.07 -8.28
CA SER A 161 3.99 15.63 -8.08
C SER A 161 3.92 14.24 -7.45
N ILE A 162 2.91 14.01 -6.60
CA ILE A 162 2.68 12.71 -5.97
C ILE A 162 2.24 11.62 -6.95
N ASP A 163 1.58 11.98 -8.05
CA ASP A 163 1.19 11.04 -9.10
C ASP A 163 2.40 10.50 -9.91
N GLU A 164 3.52 11.21 -9.85
CA GLU A 164 4.76 10.88 -10.53
C GLU A 164 5.75 10.12 -9.63
N ILE A 165 5.31 9.64 -8.46
CA ILE A 165 6.14 8.79 -7.62
C ILE A 165 6.41 7.47 -8.35
N GLU A 166 7.68 7.05 -8.39
CA GLU A 166 8.08 5.84 -9.10
C GLU A 166 7.61 4.59 -8.34
N ILE A 167 7.80 4.61 -7.03
CA ILE A 167 7.39 3.55 -6.12
C ILE A 167 6.42 4.15 -5.08
N PRO A 168 5.09 4.06 -5.31
CA PRO A 168 4.10 4.65 -4.40
C PRO A 168 4.17 4.12 -2.97
N GLY A 169 4.64 2.88 -2.78
CA GLY A 169 4.84 2.30 -1.45
C GLY A 169 5.87 3.05 -0.61
N ASP A 170 6.81 3.74 -1.25
CA ASP A 170 7.95 4.37 -0.58
C ASP A 170 7.66 5.85 -0.28
N ALA A 171 6.42 6.30 -0.46
CA ALA A 171 6.01 7.67 -0.16
C ALA A 171 6.23 8.03 1.31
N PHE A 172 6.07 7.06 2.22
CA PHE A 172 6.24 7.26 3.66
C PHE A 172 7.71 7.23 4.11
N GLU A 173 8.64 6.90 3.22
CA GLU A 173 10.06 6.92 3.50
C GLU A 173 10.62 8.34 3.45
N MET A 174 11.83 8.52 3.98
CA MET A 174 12.50 9.82 3.90
C MET A 174 12.72 10.25 2.44
N PRO A 175 12.71 11.55 2.14
CA PRO A 175 13.03 12.04 0.79
C PRO A 175 14.40 11.58 0.30
N GLU A 176 14.47 11.13 -0.96
CA GLU A 176 15.73 10.74 -1.59
C GLU A 176 16.53 11.95 -2.11
N ALA A 177 17.85 11.80 -2.26
CA ALA A 177 18.72 12.86 -2.78
C ALA A 177 18.48 13.12 -4.28
N ALA A 178 18.04 12.09 -4.99
CA ALA A 178 17.71 12.13 -6.40
C ALA A 178 16.54 11.18 -6.65
N GLY A 179 15.42 11.71 -7.09
CA GLY A 179 14.20 10.94 -7.29
C GLY A 179 12.98 11.74 -6.89
N ASN A 180 11.82 11.12 -7.03
CA ASN A 180 10.54 11.64 -6.55
C ASN A 180 9.91 10.70 -5.50
N ASN A 181 10.68 9.73 -5.01
CA ASN A 181 10.29 8.83 -3.94
C ASN A 181 10.64 9.46 -2.60
N GLY A 182 9.95 9.03 -1.56
CA GLY A 182 10.17 9.54 -0.22
C GLY A 182 9.64 10.96 -0.03
N ARG A 183 8.75 11.09 0.95
CA ARG A 183 8.19 12.37 1.39
C ARG A 183 7.66 12.26 2.80
N GLY A 184 8.13 11.26 3.53
CA GLY A 184 7.65 10.90 4.84
C GLY A 184 8.65 11.13 5.95
N TYR A 185 8.10 11.11 7.14
CA TYR A 185 8.77 11.32 8.42
C TYR A 185 8.06 10.49 9.47
N HIS A 186 8.76 10.15 10.55
CA HIS A 186 8.15 9.46 11.67
C HIS A 186 7.75 10.42 12.79
N VAL A 187 6.69 10.06 13.50
CA VAL A 187 6.21 10.74 14.70
C VAL A 187 6.35 9.80 15.87
N SER A 188 7.08 10.22 16.89
CA SER A 188 7.14 9.45 18.15
C SER A 188 5.83 9.62 18.91
N LEU A 189 5.21 8.49 19.22
CA LEU A 189 3.97 8.42 19.98
C LEU A 189 4.25 8.58 21.48
N ALA A 190 3.43 9.39 22.14
CA ALA A 190 3.50 9.61 23.58
C ALA A 190 2.09 9.64 24.18
N ALA A 191 1.90 8.93 25.29
CA ALA A 191 0.63 8.90 26.01
C ALA A 191 0.12 10.30 26.34
N GLY A 192 -1.18 10.53 26.18
CA GLY A 192 -1.84 11.81 26.45
C GLY A 192 -1.63 12.88 25.37
N THR A 193 -0.89 12.59 24.29
CA THR A 193 -0.81 13.45 23.10
C THR A 193 -1.56 12.76 21.97
N ALA A 194 -2.80 13.18 21.75
CA ALA A 194 -3.60 12.62 20.66
C ALA A 194 -2.95 12.95 19.30
N VAL A 195 -2.95 11.95 18.41
CA VAL A 195 -2.38 12.04 17.07
C VAL A 195 -3.44 11.55 16.06
N PRO A 196 -3.59 12.20 14.89
CA PRO A 196 -4.56 11.78 13.89
C PRO A 196 -4.16 10.46 13.24
N MET A 197 -5.06 9.48 13.26
CA MET A 197 -4.84 8.16 12.67
C MET A 197 -6.02 7.75 11.79
N ALA A 198 -5.77 6.89 10.81
CA ALA A 198 -6.81 6.35 9.93
C ALA A 198 -7.56 5.23 10.66
N ARG A 199 -8.82 5.48 11.06
CA ARG A 199 -9.70 4.48 11.66
C ARG A 199 -10.56 3.81 10.60
N TRP A 200 -10.69 2.49 10.70
CA TRP A 200 -11.66 1.71 9.94
C TRP A 200 -13.09 2.02 10.38
N ILE A 201 -13.95 2.38 9.42
CA ILE A 201 -15.34 2.68 9.70
C ILE A 201 -16.07 1.38 10.09
N ALA A 202 -16.48 1.28 11.35
CA ALA A 202 -17.13 0.09 11.91
C ALA A 202 -18.44 -0.30 11.19
N GLY A 203 -19.11 0.67 10.55
CA GLY A 203 -20.40 0.46 9.91
C GLY A 203 -21.54 0.31 10.91
N LEU A 204 -22.77 0.14 10.41
CA LEU A 204 -23.94 -0.03 11.27
C LEU A 204 -23.79 -1.31 12.11
N ASN A 205 -23.88 -1.19 13.44
CA ASN A 205 -23.70 -2.30 14.38
C ASN A 205 -22.34 -3.03 14.27
N GLY A 206 -21.29 -2.37 13.78
CA GLY A 206 -19.95 -2.96 13.71
C GLY A 206 -19.77 -4.02 12.62
N VAL A 207 -20.66 -4.08 11.64
CA VAL A 207 -20.63 -5.11 10.57
C VAL A 207 -19.29 -5.12 9.82
N ASN A 208 -18.69 -3.95 9.55
CA ASN A 208 -17.42 -3.88 8.83
C ASN A 208 -16.24 -4.35 9.69
N ASN A 209 -16.30 -4.15 11.01
CA ASN A 209 -15.29 -4.71 11.92
C ASN A 209 -15.37 -6.24 11.97
N ILE A 210 -16.59 -6.78 12.01
CA ILE A 210 -16.82 -8.23 12.00
C ILE A 210 -16.32 -8.84 10.68
N ALA A 211 -16.54 -8.17 9.55
CA ALA A 211 -16.12 -8.64 8.22
C ALA A 211 -14.60 -8.86 8.14
N VAL A 212 -13.81 -8.00 8.78
CA VAL A 212 -12.35 -8.14 8.82
C VAL A 212 -11.85 -9.07 9.94
N GLY A 213 -12.74 -9.58 10.80
CA GLY A 213 -12.42 -10.50 11.90
C GLY A 213 -12.27 -9.85 13.27
N GLY A 214 -12.64 -8.58 13.42
CA GLY A 214 -12.71 -7.87 14.70
C GLY A 214 -14.06 -8.04 15.41
N GLU A 215 -14.22 -7.37 16.55
CA GLU A 215 -15.49 -7.32 17.28
C GLU A 215 -16.33 -6.12 16.84
N ALA A 216 -17.65 -6.19 17.05
CA ALA A 216 -18.56 -5.10 16.67
C ALA A 216 -18.18 -3.75 17.32
N THR A 217 -17.55 -3.80 18.50
CA THR A 217 -17.11 -2.66 19.32
C THR A 217 -15.63 -2.32 19.17
N SER A 218 -14.87 -3.07 18.37
CA SER A 218 -13.44 -2.80 18.14
C SER A 218 -13.23 -1.41 17.56
N GLN A 219 -12.12 -0.76 17.94
CA GLN A 219 -11.67 0.46 17.30
C GLN A 219 -10.43 0.13 16.49
N LEU A 220 -10.62 -0.11 15.19
CA LEU A 220 -9.53 -0.60 14.33
C LEU A 220 -8.82 0.59 13.67
N ILE A 221 -7.53 0.74 13.97
CA ILE A 221 -6.65 1.69 13.29
C ILE A 221 -5.94 0.96 12.14
N ALA A 222 -5.96 1.59 10.97
CA ALA A 222 -5.40 1.10 9.74
C ALA A 222 -4.01 1.68 9.52
N PHE A 223 -3.04 0.79 9.33
CA PHE A 223 -1.67 1.16 9.02
C PHE A 223 -1.18 0.44 7.77
N GLY A 224 -0.43 1.12 6.91
CA GLY A 224 0.31 0.48 5.84
C GLY A 224 1.55 -0.24 6.36
N LEU A 225 1.86 -1.39 5.76
CA LEU A 225 3.11 -2.11 6.00
C LEU A 225 4.17 -1.64 4.99
N GLY A 226 4.95 -0.63 5.38
CA GLY A 226 6.10 -0.12 4.61
C GLY A 226 7.39 -0.90 4.87
N ASP A 227 8.43 -0.63 4.06
CA ASP A 227 9.74 -1.29 4.16
C ASP A 227 10.52 -0.88 5.42
N LEU A 228 10.19 0.28 6.01
CA LEU A 228 10.80 0.78 7.25
C LEU A 228 10.13 0.25 8.53
N SER A 229 9.07 -0.55 8.42
CA SER A 229 8.47 -1.20 9.58
C SER A 229 9.45 -2.18 10.21
N THR A 230 9.48 -2.27 11.54
CA THR A 230 10.36 -3.22 12.24
C THR A 230 10.08 -4.70 11.91
N LEU A 231 8.93 -5.01 11.29
CA LEU A 231 8.62 -6.34 10.76
C LEU A 231 9.48 -6.72 9.53
N VAL A 232 9.94 -5.71 8.79
CA VAL A 232 10.65 -5.81 7.52
C VAL A 232 12.11 -5.41 7.73
N GLY A 233 13.05 -6.25 7.32
CA GLY A 233 14.48 -5.87 7.19
C GLY A 233 15.31 -5.66 8.47
N ASP A 234 14.82 -4.96 9.50
CA ASP A 234 15.63 -4.45 10.62
C ASP A 234 15.24 -4.97 12.03
N GLY A 235 14.27 -5.88 12.13
CA GLY A 235 13.93 -6.54 13.39
C GLY A 235 15.01 -7.51 13.89
N THR A 236 15.12 -7.72 15.21
CA THR A 236 16.01 -8.76 15.79
C THR A 236 15.71 -10.15 15.19
N PHE A 237 14.42 -10.40 14.95
CA PHE A 237 13.90 -11.54 14.20
C PHE A 237 12.99 -11.07 13.06
N THR A 238 13.57 -10.45 12.02
CA THR A 238 12.84 -10.09 10.80
C THR A 238 12.05 -11.27 10.23
N ASN A 239 10.76 -11.06 9.95
CA ASN A 239 9.92 -12.07 9.32
C ASN A 239 9.77 -11.88 7.82
N LEU A 240 9.98 -10.65 7.32
CA LEU A 240 9.86 -10.29 5.91
C LEU A 240 11.16 -9.64 5.44
N ALA A 241 11.64 -10.04 4.26
CA ALA A 241 12.81 -9.43 3.63
C ALA A 241 12.48 -8.04 3.06
N ASP A 242 11.34 -7.95 2.37
CA ASP A 242 10.78 -6.73 1.81
C ASP A 242 9.27 -6.67 2.13
N ALA A 243 8.70 -5.47 2.19
CA ALA A 243 7.28 -5.28 2.40
C ALA A 243 6.49 -5.84 1.21
N PRO A 244 5.46 -6.67 1.44
CA PRO A 244 4.74 -7.25 0.32
C PRO A 244 3.95 -6.21 -0.47
N PHE A 245 3.99 -6.31 -1.79
CA PHE A 245 3.26 -5.42 -2.69
C PHE A 245 2.11 -6.13 -3.42
N HIS A 246 1.09 -5.37 -3.78
CA HIS A 246 -0.08 -5.85 -4.52
C HIS A 246 -0.04 -5.37 -5.97
N GLY A 247 0.26 -6.30 -6.89
CA GLY A 247 0.47 -5.98 -8.32
C GLY A 247 -0.74 -5.40 -9.08
N ALA A 248 -1.94 -5.40 -8.49
CA ALA A 248 -3.15 -4.82 -9.11
C ALA A 248 -3.69 -3.58 -8.36
N ALA A 249 -2.86 -2.88 -7.58
CA ALA A 249 -3.24 -1.62 -6.91
C ALA A 249 -3.52 -0.47 -7.90
N GLY A 250 -2.88 -0.51 -9.08
CA GLY A 250 -2.93 0.57 -10.08
C GLY A 250 -1.61 1.35 -10.10
N LYS A 251 -1.31 2.00 -11.22
CA LYS A 251 -0.12 2.86 -11.33
C LYS A 251 -0.30 4.10 -10.46
N GLY A 252 0.75 4.53 -9.76
CA GLY A 252 0.72 5.73 -8.91
C GLY A 252 -0.11 5.58 -7.64
N ARG A 253 -0.52 4.35 -7.29
CA ARG A 253 -1.34 4.08 -6.11
C ARG A 253 -0.57 3.29 -5.08
N TYR A 254 -0.82 3.59 -3.82
CA TYR A 254 -0.25 2.87 -2.69
C TYR A 254 -0.53 1.39 -2.82
N ASN A 255 0.52 0.59 -2.78
CA ASN A 255 0.50 -0.81 -3.21
C ASN A 255 0.86 -1.80 -2.10
N ARG A 256 1.12 -1.33 -0.87
CA ARG A 256 1.41 -2.21 0.28
C ARG A 256 0.13 -2.57 1.05
N TYR A 257 0.19 -3.69 1.75
CA TYR A 257 -0.96 -4.20 2.52
C TYR A 257 -1.24 -3.35 3.75
N ILE A 258 -2.51 -3.32 4.15
CA ILE A 258 -2.99 -2.54 5.29
C ILE A 258 -3.28 -3.48 6.45
N VAL A 259 -2.74 -3.15 7.61
CA VAL A 259 -2.83 -3.87 8.87
C VAL A 259 -3.85 -3.16 9.74
N LEU A 260 -4.74 -3.92 10.36
CA LEU A 260 -5.77 -3.40 11.27
C LEU A 260 -5.44 -3.79 12.71
N ILE A 261 -5.32 -2.77 13.56
CA ILE A 261 -4.94 -2.91 14.97
C ILE A 261 -6.07 -2.36 15.84
N ASP A 262 -6.56 -3.16 16.77
CA ASP A 262 -7.62 -2.78 17.71
C ASP A 262 -7.04 -2.01 18.88
N VAL A 263 -7.39 -0.73 18.97
CA VAL A 263 -7.03 0.17 20.09
C VAL A 263 -8.11 0.22 21.17
N ALA A 264 -9.22 -0.50 21.00
CA ALA A 264 -10.16 -0.73 22.10
C ALA A 264 -9.66 -1.81 23.08
N ALA A 265 -8.64 -2.57 22.67
CA ALA A 265 -7.94 -3.52 23.52
C ALA A 265 -6.78 -2.84 24.27
N ASP A 266 -6.51 -3.33 25.48
CA ASP A 266 -5.45 -2.85 26.37
C ASP A 266 -4.56 -4.04 26.78
N PRO A 267 -3.33 -4.17 26.24
CA PRO A 267 -2.72 -3.33 25.20
C PRO A 267 -3.34 -3.57 23.81
N ALA A 268 -3.03 -2.68 22.85
CA ALA A 268 -3.57 -2.79 21.49
C ALA A 268 -3.24 -4.14 20.83
N ARG A 269 -4.16 -4.63 20.00
CA ARG A 269 -4.12 -6.00 19.43
C ARG A 269 -4.15 -5.99 17.91
N PHE A 270 -3.29 -6.77 17.28
CA PHE A 270 -3.42 -7.09 15.86
C PHE A 270 -4.70 -7.90 15.57
N VAL A 271 -5.48 -7.48 14.58
CA VAL A 271 -6.75 -8.14 14.18
C VAL A 271 -6.65 -8.78 12.82
N SER A 272 -6.27 -8.01 11.80
CA SER A 272 -6.36 -8.47 10.41
C SER A 272 -5.50 -7.66 9.45
N VAL A 273 -5.51 -8.09 8.20
CA VAL A 273 -4.84 -7.45 7.07
C VAL A 273 -5.85 -7.37 5.94
N VAL A 274 -5.87 -6.25 5.22
CA VAL A 274 -6.66 -6.01 4.01
C VAL A 274 -5.75 -5.58 2.87
N CYS A 275 -6.21 -5.72 1.62
CA CYS A 275 -5.43 -5.27 0.46
C CYS A 275 -5.42 -3.73 0.37
N PRO A 276 -4.57 -3.12 -0.48
CA PRO A 276 -4.54 -1.65 -0.63
C PRO A 276 -5.83 -1.02 -1.22
N LYS A 277 -6.76 -1.84 -1.73
CA LYS A 277 -8.11 -1.41 -2.13
C LYS A 277 -9.13 -1.49 -1.00
N GLY A 278 -8.72 -2.03 0.14
CA GLY A 278 -9.57 -2.28 1.30
C GLY A 278 -10.39 -3.56 1.20
N ASP A 279 -10.08 -4.49 0.30
CA ASP A 279 -10.81 -5.77 0.18
C ASP A 279 -10.37 -6.75 1.29
N GLU A 280 -11.36 -7.35 1.95
CA GLU A 280 -11.18 -8.13 3.18
C GLU A 280 -11.35 -9.64 3.02
N THR A 281 -12.09 -10.11 2.01
CA THR A 281 -12.39 -11.55 1.83
C THR A 281 -12.30 -12.03 0.38
N ASP A 282 -12.17 -13.35 0.20
CA ASP A 282 -12.30 -14.04 -1.09
C ASP A 282 -13.62 -13.69 -1.81
N ALA A 283 -14.69 -13.38 -1.05
CA ALA A 283 -15.97 -12.98 -1.61
C ALA A 283 -15.90 -11.58 -2.25
N ASP A 284 -15.21 -10.64 -1.61
CA ASP A 284 -15.00 -9.29 -2.16
C ASP A 284 -14.07 -9.34 -3.38
N PHE A 285 -13.04 -10.18 -3.35
CA PHE A 285 -12.20 -10.46 -4.52
C PHE A 285 -12.99 -11.16 -5.65
N SER A 286 -14.02 -11.94 -5.33
CA SER A 286 -14.88 -12.60 -6.33
C SER A 286 -15.89 -11.65 -6.99
N GLY A 287 -16.24 -10.54 -6.33
CA GLY A 287 -17.14 -9.51 -6.84
C GLY A 287 -16.55 -8.71 -8.02
N PHE A 288 -15.23 -8.74 -8.21
CA PHE A 288 -14.55 -8.20 -9.38
C PHE A 288 -14.60 -9.17 -10.59
N GLN A 289 -15.76 -9.79 -10.82
CA GLN A 289 -16.06 -10.42 -12.10
C GLN A 289 -16.28 -9.29 -13.11
N GLY A 290 -15.30 -9.11 -13.99
CA GLY A 290 -15.15 -8.00 -14.92
C GLY A 290 -16.47 -7.39 -15.42
N GLY A 291 -16.56 -6.07 -15.29
CA GLY A 291 -17.54 -5.25 -15.99
C GLY A 291 -17.50 -5.52 -17.49
N GLY A 292 -18.32 -6.47 -17.91
CA GLY A 292 -18.62 -6.84 -19.27
C GLY A 292 -20.13 -7.04 -19.35
N GLY A 293 -20.87 -5.98 -19.06
CA GLY A 293 -22.30 -5.95 -19.30
C GLY A 293 -22.57 -6.16 -20.79
N HIS A 294 -23.13 -7.31 -21.12
CA HIS A 294 -23.99 -7.43 -22.28
C HIS A 294 -25.40 -7.68 -21.76
N ALA A 295 -26.14 -6.59 -21.58
CA ALA A 295 -27.58 -6.64 -21.70
C ALA A 295 -27.90 -6.77 -23.19
N HIS A 296 -28.30 -7.97 -23.62
CA HIS A 296 -29.28 -8.24 -24.67
C HIS A 296 -29.74 -9.70 -24.55
#